data_AF-A0A1G0ZHJ9-F1
#
_entry.id   AF-A0A1G0ZHJ9-F1
#
_cell.length_a   1.000
_cell.length_b   1.000
_cell.length_c   1.000
_cell.angle_alpha   90.00
_cell.angle_beta   90.00
_cell.angle_gamma   90.00
#
_symmetry.space_group_name_H-M   'P 1'
#
loop_
_entity.id
_entity.type
_entity.pdbx_description
1 polymer ?
#
loop_
_entity_poly.entity_id
_entity_poly.type
_entity_poly.pdbx_seq_one_letter_code
_entity_poly.pdbx_strand_id
1 'polypeptide(L)'
;MKRLLLSAVICLIGFSFVDAADETGAQAKPETYLILRYFDHAKQMSYKLVTQSEYKALLDELSAETKLWAKAMAASEKAWKADPSTSKKNFPRTAISPKKMQVVDNFTDQEKASTKLTNLESALSESEEAERKRSEEQEKKRTETARKMLGDRATKKKTDDGASDRELLLESARTLFESKLSELSSGTLGSPAPAAPAAEPQAEKKAAK
;
A
#
# COMPACT_ATOMS: atom_id res chain seq x y z
N MET A 1 -19.37 -23.05 -27.60
CA MET A 1 -19.77 -22.16 -28.71
C MET A 1 -18.51 -21.59 -29.33
N LYS A 2 -18.28 -21.90 -30.61
CA LYS A 2 -17.15 -21.42 -31.42
C LYS A 2 -17.46 -20.01 -31.89
N ARG A 3 -16.55 -19.05 -31.74
CA ARG A 3 -16.53 -17.83 -32.55
C ARG A 3 -15.11 -17.64 -33.10
N LEU A 4 -15.04 -17.83 -34.42
CA LEU A 4 -13.89 -17.60 -35.28
C LEU A 4 -13.66 -16.10 -35.48
N LEU A 5 -12.38 -15.74 -35.52
CA LEU A 5 -11.67 -14.87 -36.48
C LEU A 5 -12.40 -13.64 -37.04
N LEU A 6 -11.80 -12.47 -36.80
CA LEU A 6 -11.68 -11.44 -37.83
C LEU A 6 -10.26 -10.86 -37.83
N SER A 7 -9.67 -10.85 -39.02
CA SER A 7 -8.31 -10.45 -39.36
C SER A 7 -8.34 -9.04 -39.97
N ALA A 8 -7.40 -8.17 -39.59
CA ALA A 8 -6.97 -6.95 -40.31
C ALA A 8 -5.63 -6.54 -39.66
N VAL A 9 -4.45 -6.88 -40.20
CA VAL A 9 -3.75 -6.34 -41.39
C VAL A 9 -3.62 -4.80 -41.31
N ILE A 10 -2.38 -4.32 -41.56
CA ILE A 10 -1.94 -2.94 -41.86
C ILE A 10 -1.53 -2.15 -40.58
N CYS A 11 -0.30 -1.68 -40.35
CA CYS A 11 0.73 -1.19 -41.27
C CYS A 11 2.15 -1.40 -40.67
N LEU A 12 3.01 -2.11 -41.42
CA LEU A 12 4.47 -2.03 -41.30
C LEU A 12 4.91 -0.64 -41.76
N ILE A 13 5.15 0.28 -40.82
CA ILE A 13 6.02 1.43 -41.08
C ILE A 13 7.38 1.04 -40.53
N GLY A 14 8.23 0.58 -41.45
CA GLY A 14 9.66 0.47 -41.23
C GLY A 14 10.23 1.86 -41.06
N PHE A 15 10.48 2.25 -39.81
CA PHE A 15 11.43 3.29 -39.50
C PHE A 15 12.80 2.62 -39.35
N SER A 16 13.53 2.54 -40.46
CA SER A 16 14.96 2.28 -40.43
C SER A 16 15.65 3.53 -39.89
N PHE A 17 15.63 3.70 -38.57
CA PHE A 17 16.65 4.50 -37.90
C PHE A 17 17.97 3.72 -38.01
N VAL A 18 18.70 4.00 -39.09
CA VAL A 18 20.16 3.94 -39.10
C VAL A 18 20.59 5.06 -38.16
N ASP A 19 20.65 4.74 -36.88
CA ASP A 19 21.34 5.58 -35.91
C ASP A 19 22.82 5.19 -35.97
N ALA A 20 23.62 6.18 -36.35
CA ALA A 20 25.05 6.06 -36.47
C ALA A 20 25.64 5.63 -35.13
N ALA A 21 26.54 4.65 -35.18
CA ALA A 21 27.37 4.25 -34.07
C ALA A 21 28.21 5.46 -33.61
N ASP A 22 27.73 6.16 -32.58
CA ASP A 22 28.57 6.96 -31.70
C ASP A 22 29.13 6.01 -30.64
N GLU A 23 30.30 5.43 -30.93
CA GLU A 23 31.11 4.69 -29.96
C GLU A 23 31.71 5.65 -28.92
N THR A 24 30.87 6.39 -28.19
CA THR A 24 31.29 6.93 -26.90
C THR A 24 31.14 5.81 -25.87
N GLY A 25 32.26 5.14 -25.59
CA GLY A 25 32.41 4.11 -24.57
C GLY A 25 32.12 4.60 -23.14
N ALA A 26 30.87 4.96 -22.87
CA ALA A 26 30.31 4.97 -21.54
C ALA A 26 30.22 3.50 -21.12
N GLN A 27 31.26 3.00 -20.43
CA GLN A 27 31.19 1.73 -19.72
C GLN A 27 29.85 1.68 -18.97
N ALA A 28 28.92 0.86 -19.44
CA ALA A 28 27.64 0.66 -18.79
C ALA A 28 27.98 0.27 -17.34
N LYS A 29 27.63 1.15 -16.39
CA LYS A 29 27.87 0.88 -14.98
C LYS A 29 27.27 -0.49 -14.67
N PRO A 30 28.00 -1.40 -14.02
CA PRO A 30 27.49 -2.74 -13.75
C PRO A 30 26.15 -2.61 -13.04
N GLU A 31 25.12 -3.21 -13.66
CA GLU A 31 23.76 -3.14 -13.14
C GLU A 31 23.72 -3.86 -11.80
N THR A 32 23.28 -3.13 -10.77
CA THR A 32 23.16 -3.65 -9.42
C THR A 32 21.71 -3.99 -9.15
N TYR A 33 21.48 -5.22 -8.73
CA TYR A 33 20.19 -5.75 -8.34
C TYR A 33 20.07 -5.71 -6.81
N LEU A 34 18.95 -5.21 -6.32
CA LEU A 34 18.66 -5.04 -4.91
C LEU A 34 17.47 -5.91 -4.53
N ILE A 35 17.61 -6.66 -3.43
CA ILE A 35 16.47 -7.31 -2.80
C ILE A 35 15.94 -6.39 -1.71
N LEU A 36 14.68 -6.03 -1.84
CA LEU A 36 13.99 -5.14 -0.93
C LEU A 36 12.99 -5.93 -0.10
N ARG A 37 12.96 -5.66 1.20
CA ARG A 37 11.87 -6.02 2.09
C ARG A 37 10.89 -4.86 2.15
N TYR A 38 9.68 -5.09 1.68
CA TYR A 38 8.61 -4.11 1.58
C TYR A 38 7.53 -4.42 2.61
N PHE A 39 7.01 -3.37 3.26
CA PHE A 39 5.84 -3.44 4.12
C PHE A 39 4.76 -2.51 3.56
N ASP A 40 3.58 -3.05 3.34
CA ASP A 40 2.43 -2.31 2.86
C ASP A 40 1.67 -1.59 3.99
N HIS A 41 0.52 -1.00 3.65
CA HIS A 41 -0.33 -0.33 4.63
C HIS A 41 -0.97 -1.28 5.65
N ALA A 42 -1.14 -2.55 5.29
CA ALA A 42 -1.64 -3.61 6.14
C ALA A 42 -0.57 -4.22 7.07
N LYS A 43 0.70 -3.81 6.94
CA LYS A 43 1.89 -4.40 7.57
C LYS A 43 2.22 -5.80 7.04
N GLN A 44 1.66 -6.19 5.90
CA GLN A 44 2.08 -7.40 5.20
C GLN A 44 3.45 -7.16 4.61
N MET A 45 4.31 -8.16 4.77
CA MET A 45 5.68 -8.11 4.30
C MET A 45 5.79 -8.84 2.97
N SER A 46 6.57 -8.30 2.04
CA SER A 46 6.89 -8.96 0.78
C SER A 46 8.35 -8.67 0.40
N TYR A 47 8.92 -9.51 -0.44
CA TYR A 47 10.22 -9.27 -1.04
C TYR A 47 10.06 -8.86 -2.50
N LYS A 48 10.90 -7.94 -2.96
CA LYS A 48 10.94 -7.54 -4.37
C LYS A 48 12.38 -7.40 -4.83
N LEU A 49 12.67 -7.99 -5.99
CA LEU A 49 13.91 -7.74 -6.71
C LEU A 49 13.73 -6.52 -7.59
N VAL A 50 14.61 -5.55 -7.46
CA VAL A 50 14.61 -4.33 -8.28
C VAL A 50 16.01 -3.95 -8.71
N THR A 51 16.11 -3.13 -9.75
CA THR A 51 17.35 -2.47 -10.14
C THR A 51 17.59 -1.20 -9.30
N GLN A 52 18.81 -0.67 -9.36
CA GLN A 52 19.16 0.59 -8.67
C GLN A 52 18.31 1.79 -9.12
N SER A 53 17.90 1.85 -10.38
CA SER A 53 17.04 2.93 -10.92
C SER A 53 15.61 2.80 -10.38
N GLU A 54 15.05 1.59 -10.38
CA GLU A 54 13.75 1.29 -9.80
C GLU A 54 13.71 1.57 -8.30
N TYR A 55 14.77 1.24 -7.56
CA TYR A 55 14.87 1.56 -6.14
C TYR A 55 14.77 3.06 -5.86
N LYS A 56 15.40 3.90 -6.70
CA LYS A 56 15.28 5.36 -6.58
C LYS A 56 13.85 5.83 -6.86
N ALA A 57 13.22 5.31 -7.91
CA ALA A 57 11.82 5.61 -8.21
C ALA A 57 10.89 5.24 -7.03
N LEU A 58 11.10 4.06 -6.42
CA LEU A 58 10.35 3.63 -5.24
C LEU A 58 10.58 4.52 -4.01
N LEU A 59 11.80 5.01 -3.80
CA LEU A 59 12.09 5.97 -2.73
C LEU A 59 11.37 7.30 -2.97
N ASP A 60 11.34 7.78 -4.21
CA ASP A 60 10.66 9.02 -4.56
C ASP A 60 9.13 8.88 -4.36
N GLU A 61 8.55 7.76 -4.79
CA GLU A 61 7.15 7.41 -4.54
C GLU A 61 6.82 7.36 -3.04
N LEU A 62 7.64 6.69 -2.24
CA LEU A 62 7.44 6.57 -0.79
C LEU A 62 7.58 7.94 -0.10
N SER A 63 8.48 8.79 -0.59
CA SER A 63 8.62 10.17 -0.10
C SER A 63 7.40 11.03 -0.44
N ALA A 64 6.84 10.89 -1.64
CA ALA A 64 5.64 11.59 -2.08
C ALA A 64 4.43 11.14 -1.26
N GLU A 65 4.29 9.84 -1.04
CA GLU A 65 3.26 9.26 -0.19
C GLU A 65 3.36 9.79 1.24
N THR A 66 4.56 9.81 1.82
CA THR A 66 4.79 10.29 3.19
C THR A 66 4.32 11.75 3.37
N LYS A 67 4.51 12.61 2.36
CA LYS A 67 4.03 14.00 2.37
C LYS A 67 2.50 14.10 2.37
N LEU A 68 1.82 13.14 1.73
CA LEU A 68 0.36 13.10 1.64
C LEU A 68 -0.29 12.32 2.79
N TRP A 69 0.48 11.51 3.53
CA TRP A 69 -0.01 10.60 4.57
C TRP A 69 -0.98 11.26 5.56
N ALA A 70 -0.57 12.37 6.18
CA ALA A 70 -1.39 13.04 7.18
C ALA A 70 -2.71 13.58 6.60
N LYS A 71 -2.68 14.08 5.36
CA LYS A 71 -3.87 14.57 4.65
C LYS A 71 -4.80 13.41 4.28
N ALA A 72 -4.25 12.32 3.77
CA ALA A 72 -5.01 11.11 3.43
C ALA A 72 -5.68 10.51 4.68
N MET A 73 -4.96 10.42 5.80
CA MET A 73 -5.52 9.95 7.08
C MET A 73 -6.68 10.82 7.56
N ALA A 74 -6.51 12.15 7.55
CA ALA A 74 -7.57 13.07 7.97
C ALA A 74 -8.80 13.01 7.05
N ALA A 75 -8.59 12.90 5.73
CA ALA A 75 -9.67 12.76 4.76
C ALA A 75 -10.45 11.44 4.95
N SER A 76 -9.73 10.35 5.22
CA SER A 76 -10.30 9.02 5.47
C SER A 76 -11.15 9.01 6.74
N GLU A 77 -10.65 9.62 7.81
CA GLU A 77 -11.40 9.75 9.06
C GLU A 77 -12.67 10.59 8.91
N LYS A 78 -12.61 11.65 8.11
CA LYS A 78 -13.78 12.46 7.81
C LYS A 78 -14.82 11.66 7.03
N ALA A 79 -14.39 10.92 6.01
CA ALA A 79 -15.26 10.07 5.21
C ALA A 79 -15.87 8.93 6.05
N TRP A 80 -15.08 8.31 6.93
CA TRP A 80 -15.54 7.28 7.86
C TRP A 80 -16.63 7.78 8.81
N LYS A 81 -16.50 9.01 9.32
CA LYS A 81 -17.53 9.62 10.18
C LYS A 81 -18.79 10.03 9.42
N ALA A 82 -18.67 10.29 8.12
CA ALA A 82 -19.79 10.70 7.27
C ALA A 82 -20.64 9.53 6.79
N ASP A 83 -20.08 8.32 6.72
CA ASP A 83 -20.80 7.12 6.31
C ASP A 83 -21.73 6.62 7.45
N PRO A 84 -23.05 6.49 7.21
CA PRO A 84 -24.00 6.00 8.21
C PRO A 84 -23.64 4.63 8.80
N SER A 85 -22.99 3.76 8.03
CA SER A 85 -22.65 2.39 8.46
C SER A 85 -21.48 2.34 9.46
N THR A 86 -20.61 3.35 9.44
CA THR A 86 -19.36 3.42 10.21
C THR A 86 -19.29 4.62 11.17
N SER A 87 -20.20 5.59 11.06
CA SER A 87 -20.26 6.81 11.88
C SER A 87 -20.23 6.62 13.40
N LYS A 88 -20.79 5.51 13.90
CA LYS A 88 -20.79 5.14 15.33
C LYS A 88 -19.52 4.42 15.80
N LYS A 89 -18.65 4.04 14.87
CA LYS A 89 -17.42 3.27 15.13
C LYS A 89 -16.20 4.20 14.98
N ASN A 90 -15.20 4.02 15.84
CA ASN A 90 -13.94 4.76 15.70
C ASN A 90 -13.18 4.29 14.46
N PHE A 91 -12.54 5.23 13.76
CA PHE A 91 -11.66 4.90 12.64
C PHE A 91 -10.45 4.09 13.14
N PRO A 92 -10.18 2.89 12.59
CA PRO A 92 -9.15 2.00 13.12
C PRO A 92 -7.74 2.40 12.63
N ARG A 93 -7.21 3.52 13.14
CA ARG A 93 -5.88 4.05 12.76
C ARG A 93 -4.76 3.01 12.83
N THR A 94 -4.82 2.07 13.77
CA THR A 94 -3.75 1.07 13.98
C THR A 94 -3.68 0.00 12.87
N ALA A 95 -4.73 -0.10 12.05
CA ALA A 95 -4.83 -1.02 10.92
C ALA A 95 -4.04 -0.55 9.68
N ILE A 96 -3.68 0.73 9.65
CA ILE A 96 -3.06 1.43 8.53
C ILE A 96 -1.70 1.94 9.00
N SER A 97 -0.64 1.54 8.32
CA SER A 97 0.73 1.94 8.67
C SER A 97 1.45 2.53 7.46
N PRO A 98 2.36 3.49 7.65
CA PRO A 98 3.17 3.99 6.54
C PRO A 98 3.92 2.84 5.89
N LYS A 99 3.97 2.84 4.55
CA LYS A 99 4.80 1.90 3.81
C LYS A 99 6.25 2.05 4.26
N LYS A 100 6.95 0.92 4.33
CA LYS A 100 8.37 0.88 4.67
C LYS A 100 9.09 -0.01 3.69
N MET A 101 10.33 0.37 3.40
CA MET A 101 11.20 -0.37 2.51
C MET A 101 12.58 -0.46 3.15
N GLN A 102 13.18 -1.64 3.11
CA GLN A 102 14.52 -1.89 3.60
C GLN A 102 15.30 -2.72 2.59
N VAL A 103 16.52 -2.32 2.27
CA VAL A 103 17.43 -3.13 1.47
C VAL A 103 17.90 -4.30 2.32
N VAL A 104 17.67 -5.52 1.83
CA VAL A 104 18.08 -6.76 2.48
C VAL A 104 19.49 -7.12 2.02
N ASP A 105 19.72 -7.06 0.71
CA ASP A 105 20.96 -7.52 0.09
C ASP A 105 21.12 -6.90 -1.31
N ASN A 106 22.35 -6.92 -1.84
CA ASN A 106 22.69 -6.39 -3.16
C ASN A 106 23.56 -7.36 -3.96
N PHE A 107 23.28 -7.45 -5.26
CA PHE A 107 23.92 -8.40 -6.17
C PHE A 107 24.33 -7.72 -7.46
N THR A 108 25.47 -8.14 -8.02
CA THR A 108 25.88 -7.80 -9.39
C THR A 108 25.40 -8.82 -10.42
N ASP A 109 24.82 -9.93 -9.95
CA ASP A 109 24.39 -11.07 -10.75
C ASP A 109 22.91 -11.33 -10.47
N GLN A 110 22.10 -11.23 -11.53
CA GLN A 110 20.64 -11.36 -11.46
C GLN A 110 20.21 -12.77 -11.04
N GLU A 111 20.93 -13.82 -11.45
CA GLU A 111 20.54 -15.22 -11.16
C GLU A 111 20.72 -15.54 -9.67
N LYS A 112 21.77 -15.00 -9.05
CA LYS A 112 21.98 -15.11 -7.60
C LYS A 112 20.91 -14.35 -6.83
N ALA A 113 20.55 -13.17 -7.32
CA ALA A 113 19.53 -12.34 -6.69
C ALA A 113 18.14 -13.01 -6.77
N SER A 114 17.77 -13.58 -7.92
CA SER A 114 16.50 -14.29 -8.10
C SER A 114 16.43 -15.56 -7.25
N THR A 115 17.50 -16.33 -7.19
CA THR A 115 17.59 -17.52 -6.32
C THR A 115 17.41 -17.14 -4.85
N LYS A 116 18.05 -16.05 -4.41
CA LYS A 116 17.90 -15.55 -3.05
C LYS A 116 16.48 -15.05 -2.78
N LEU A 117 15.85 -14.37 -3.74
CA LEU A 117 14.46 -13.92 -3.64
C LEU A 117 13.52 -15.11 -3.42
N THR A 118 13.61 -16.15 -4.26
CA THR A 118 12.77 -17.35 -4.15
C THR A 118 12.93 -18.02 -2.78
N ASN A 119 14.17 -18.13 -2.28
CA ASN A 119 14.42 -18.68 -0.95
C ASN A 119 13.79 -17.84 0.17
N LEU A 120 13.80 -16.51 0.05
CA LEU A 120 13.18 -15.60 1.03
C LEU A 120 11.65 -15.66 0.97
N GLU A 121 11.07 -15.79 -0.23
CA GLU A 121 9.63 -15.97 -0.42
C GLU A 121 9.14 -17.31 0.14
N SER A 122 9.89 -18.40 -0.11
CA SER A 122 9.59 -19.70 0.50
C SER A 122 9.66 -19.63 2.04
N ALA A 123 10.71 -19.02 2.59
CA ALA A 123 10.84 -18.86 4.03
C ALA A 123 9.73 -17.99 4.65
N LEU A 124 9.26 -16.97 3.92
CA LEU A 124 8.13 -16.15 4.34
C LEU A 124 6.83 -16.97 4.38
N SER A 125 6.54 -17.70 3.30
CA SER A 125 5.36 -18.57 3.23
C SER A 125 5.35 -19.63 4.33
N GLU A 126 6.49 -20.28 4.57
CA GLU A 126 6.63 -21.26 5.66
C GLU A 126 6.40 -20.64 7.04
N SER A 127 6.92 -19.42 7.26
CA SER A 127 6.71 -18.68 8.49
C SER A 127 5.24 -18.30 8.70
N GLU A 128 4.55 -17.83 7.66
CA GLU A 128 3.12 -17.47 7.73
C GLU A 128 2.26 -18.70 8.02
N GLU A 129 2.54 -19.84 7.38
CA GLU A 129 1.86 -21.10 7.69
C GLU A 129 2.13 -21.57 9.12
N ALA A 130 3.36 -21.43 9.60
CA ALA A 130 3.71 -21.80 10.97
C ALA A 130 3.02 -20.91 12.00
N GLU A 131 2.92 -19.59 11.76
CA GLU A 131 2.17 -18.67 12.61
C GLU A 131 0.68 -18.99 12.61
N ARG A 132 0.09 -19.28 11.44
CA ARG A 132 -1.31 -19.69 11.32
C ARG A 132 -1.61 -20.95 12.12
N LYS A 133 -0.75 -21.99 12.00
CA LYS A 133 -0.90 -23.23 12.79
C LYS A 133 -0.79 -22.95 14.30
N ARG A 134 0.13 -22.08 14.72
CA ARG A 134 0.28 -21.68 16.13
C ARG A 134 -0.93 -20.92 16.65
N SER A 135 -1.49 -19.98 15.88
CA SER A 135 -2.69 -19.24 16.29
C SER A 135 -3.91 -20.16 16.41
N GLU A 136 -4.11 -21.07 15.46
CA GLU A 136 -5.19 -22.06 15.50
C GLU A 136 -5.06 -23.00 16.72
N GLU A 137 -3.85 -23.46 17.03
CA GLU A 137 -3.61 -24.30 18.21
C GLU A 137 -3.84 -23.52 19.53
N GLN A 138 -3.40 -22.26 19.59
CA GLN A 138 -3.59 -21.40 20.75
C GLN A 138 -5.08 -21.09 20.97
N GLU A 139 -5.84 -20.87 19.90
CA GLU A 139 -7.28 -20.64 19.96
C GLU A 139 -8.03 -21.89 20.42
N LYS A 140 -7.66 -23.08 19.91
CA LYS A 140 -8.19 -24.37 20.38
C LYS A 140 -7.92 -24.56 21.89
N LYS A 141 -6.71 -24.28 22.36
CA LYS A 141 -6.37 -24.34 23.79
C LYS A 141 -7.19 -23.36 24.62
N ARG A 142 -7.39 -22.13 24.14
CA ARG A 142 -8.20 -21.12 24.84
C ARG A 142 -9.67 -21.53 24.92
N THR A 143 -10.24 -22.01 23.82
CA THR A 143 -11.65 -22.44 23.75
C THR A 143 -11.91 -23.69 24.60
N GLU A 144 -11.00 -24.66 24.59
CA GLU A 144 -11.09 -25.84 25.47
C GLU A 144 -11.00 -25.45 26.96
N THR A 145 -10.05 -24.57 27.32
CA THR A 145 -9.91 -24.08 28.69
C THR A 145 -11.15 -23.30 29.14
N ALA A 146 -11.67 -22.42 28.29
CA ALA A 146 -12.89 -21.66 28.56
C ALA A 146 -14.10 -22.60 28.74
N ARG A 147 -14.20 -23.66 27.93
CA ARG A 147 -15.26 -24.68 28.05
C ARG A 147 -15.19 -25.43 29.39
N LYS A 148 -13.98 -25.78 29.85
CA LYS A 148 -13.76 -26.42 31.16
C LYS A 148 -14.12 -25.50 32.34
N MET A 149 -13.86 -24.19 32.22
CA MET A 149 -14.06 -23.23 33.30
C MET A 149 -15.50 -22.67 33.40
N LEU A 150 -16.23 -22.55 32.30
CA LEU A 150 -17.55 -21.86 32.26
C LEU A 150 -18.76 -22.79 32.08
N GLY A 151 -18.55 -24.09 31.83
CA GLY A 151 -19.62 -25.03 31.51
C GLY A 151 -20.24 -24.76 30.12
N ASP A 152 -20.89 -25.77 29.55
CA ASP A 152 -21.31 -25.84 28.12
C ASP A 152 -22.32 -24.76 27.65
N ARG A 153 -22.74 -23.81 28.49
CA ARG A 153 -23.95 -23.00 28.22
C ARG A 153 -23.73 -21.56 27.71
N ALA A 154 -22.51 -21.03 27.66
CA ALA A 154 -22.33 -19.57 27.44
C ALA A 154 -21.37 -19.13 26.31
N THR A 155 -20.52 -19.98 25.73
CA THR A 155 -19.34 -19.48 25.00
C THR A 155 -19.40 -19.53 23.48
N LYS A 156 -20.44 -20.10 22.85
CA LYS A 156 -20.38 -20.47 21.42
C LYS A 156 -20.91 -19.43 20.41
N LYS A 157 -21.48 -18.30 20.83
CA LYS A 157 -22.22 -17.39 19.92
C LYS A 157 -21.70 -15.95 19.81
N LYS A 158 -20.51 -15.63 20.33
CA LYS A 158 -20.02 -14.23 20.32
C LYS A 158 -18.61 -14.01 19.79
N THR A 159 -17.83 -15.07 19.56
CA THR A 159 -16.41 -14.93 19.19
C THR A 159 -16.17 -15.00 17.68
N ASP A 160 -16.97 -15.76 16.93
CA ASP A 160 -16.73 -15.98 15.49
C ASP A 160 -17.24 -14.79 14.64
N ASP A 161 -18.48 -14.35 14.87
CA ASP A 161 -19.08 -13.22 14.15
C ASP A 161 -18.34 -11.89 14.42
N GLY A 162 -17.76 -11.72 15.60
CA GLY A 162 -17.06 -10.49 15.98
C GLY A 162 -15.66 -10.35 15.37
N ALA A 163 -15.01 -11.46 15.02
CA ALA A 163 -13.68 -11.45 14.42
C ALA A 163 -13.75 -11.07 12.93
N SER A 164 -14.69 -11.67 12.20
CA SER A 164 -14.94 -11.38 10.78
C SER A 164 -15.43 -9.95 10.57
N ASP A 165 -16.38 -9.48 11.37
CA ASP A 165 -16.85 -8.09 11.34
C ASP A 165 -15.71 -7.09 11.61
N ARG A 166 -14.80 -7.43 12.52
CA ARG A 166 -13.64 -6.61 12.82
C ARG A 166 -12.71 -6.56 11.62
N GLU A 167 -12.37 -7.69 11.02
CA GLU A 167 -11.49 -7.75 9.85
C GLU A 167 -12.06 -6.95 8.67
N LEU A 168 -13.36 -7.07 8.41
CA LEU A 168 -14.06 -6.27 7.40
C LEU A 168 -13.97 -4.75 7.67
N LEU A 169 -14.05 -4.33 8.94
CA LEU A 169 -13.88 -2.92 9.30
C LEU A 169 -12.44 -2.43 9.10
N LEU A 170 -11.44 -3.26 9.42
CA LEU A 170 -10.04 -2.92 9.20
C LEU A 170 -9.76 -2.78 7.70
N GLU A 171 -10.28 -3.69 6.90
CA GLU A 171 -10.14 -3.68 5.43
C GLU A 171 -10.86 -2.49 4.79
N SER A 172 -12.08 -2.19 5.24
CA SER A 172 -12.82 -1.00 4.80
C SER A 172 -12.07 0.30 5.11
N ALA A 173 -11.41 0.38 6.27
CA ALA A 173 -10.62 1.56 6.60
C ALA A 173 -9.36 1.71 5.73
N ARG A 174 -8.69 0.60 5.40
CA ARG A 174 -7.52 0.58 4.51
C ARG A 174 -7.89 0.98 3.09
N THR A 175 -8.92 0.37 2.52
CA THR A 175 -9.41 0.69 1.17
C THR A 175 -9.85 2.15 1.07
N LEU A 176 -10.53 2.68 2.09
CA LEU A 176 -10.87 4.10 2.16
C LEU A 176 -9.62 4.99 2.19
N PHE A 177 -8.60 4.59 2.96
CA PHE A 177 -7.33 5.30 3.03
C PHE A 177 -6.59 5.31 1.70
N GLU A 178 -6.44 4.16 1.05
CA GLU A 178 -5.80 4.04 -0.26
C GLU A 178 -6.53 4.86 -1.33
N SER A 179 -7.87 4.85 -1.30
CA SER A 179 -8.69 5.69 -2.16
C SER A 179 -8.40 7.18 -1.95
N LYS A 180 -8.38 7.66 -0.71
CA LYS A 180 -8.07 9.08 -0.41
C LYS A 180 -6.64 9.46 -0.71
N LEU A 181 -5.70 8.55 -0.51
CA LEU A 181 -4.31 8.76 -0.87
C LEU A 181 -4.14 8.88 -2.39
N SER A 182 -4.82 8.03 -3.17
CA SER A 182 -4.83 8.07 -4.64
C SER A 182 -5.51 9.32 -5.20
N GLU A 183 -6.63 9.75 -4.60
CA GLU A 183 -7.29 11.03 -4.93
C GLU A 183 -6.34 12.22 -4.72
N LEU A 184 -5.57 12.21 -3.63
CA LEU A 184 -4.62 13.28 -3.33
C LEU A 184 -3.39 13.24 -4.24
N SER A 185 -2.86 12.05 -4.56
CA SER A 185 -1.69 11.94 -5.44
C SER A 185 -2.04 12.34 -6.89
N SER A 186 -3.21 11.94 -7.38
CA SER A 186 -3.71 12.33 -8.71
C SER A 186 -4.19 13.79 -8.77
N GLY A 187 -4.87 14.27 -7.72
CA GLY A 187 -5.41 15.63 -7.64
C GLY A 187 -4.37 16.74 -7.43
N THR A 188 -3.19 16.41 -6.88
CA THR A 188 -2.10 17.38 -6.68
C THR A 188 -1.49 17.87 -8.01
N LEU A 189 -1.80 17.22 -9.14
CA LEU A 189 -1.41 17.68 -10.49
C LEU A 189 -2.44 18.63 -11.14
N GLY A 190 -3.57 18.96 -10.50
CA GLY A 190 -4.71 19.57 -11.20
C GLY A 190 -5.57 20.61 -10.48
N SER A 191 -5.17 21.20 -9.36
CA SER A 191 -5.93 22.35 -8.81
C SER A 191 -5.04 23.36 -8.10
N PRO A 192 -4.76 24.53 -8.70
CA PRO A 192 -4.18 25.64 -7.96
C PRO A 192 -5.14 25.98 -6.81
N ALA A 193 -4.58 26.10 -5.61
CA ALA A 193 -5.33 26.48 -4.42
C ALA A 193 -6.23 27.69 -4.73
N PRO A 194 -7.52 27.69 -4.36
CA PRO A 194 -8.33 28.90 -4.43
C PRO A 194 -7.61 29.94 -3.57
N ALA A 195 -7.16 31.01 -4.22
CA ALA A 195 -6.51 32.13 -3.59
C ALA A 195 -7.35 32.55 -2.39
N ALA A 196 -6.72 32.59 -1.21
CA ALA A 196 -7.36 33.10 0.00
C ALA A 196 -8.01 34.46 -0.34
N PRO A 197 -9.28 34.68 0.01
CA PRO A 197 -9.92 35.97 -0.24
C PRO A 197 -9.10 37.04 0.50
N ALA A 198 -8.59 37.99 -0.28
CA ALA A 198 -7.88 39.15 0.23
C ALA A 198 -8.74 39.80 1.31
N ALA A 199 -8.19 39.91 2.52
CA ALA A 199 -8.83 40.57 3.63
C ALA A 199 -9.15 42.02 3.21
N GLU A 200 -10.44 42.36 3.15
CA GLU A 200 -10.89 43.73 2.97
C GLU A 200 -10.34 44.59 4.11
N PRO A 201 -9.75 45.76 3.82
CA PRO A 201 -9.30 46.69 4.85
C PRO A 201 -10.54 47.27 5.55
N GLN A 202 -10.69 46.98 6.85
CA GLN A 202 -11.72 47.59 7.68
C GLN A 202 -11.49 49.10 7.76
N ALA A 203 -12.47 49.85 7.22
CA ALA A 203 -12.49 51.30 7.27
C ALA A 203 -12.62 51.79 8.73
N GLU A 204 -11.57 52.48 9.17
CA GLU A 204 -11.44 53.20 10.42
C GLU A 204 -12.49 54.32 10.51
N LYS A 205 -13.57 54.12 11.27
CA LYS A 205 -14.50 55.19 11.63
C LYS A 205 -13.88 56.07 12.70
N LYS A 206 -13.35 57.22 12.28
CA LYS A 206 -13.04 58.36 13.16
C LYS A 206 -14.33 58.89 13.80
N ALA A 207 -14.41 58.83 15.13
CA ALA A 207 -15.37 59.59 15.90
C ALA A 207 -14.89 61.04 15.98
N ALA A 208 -15.64 61.94 15.35
CA ALA A 208 -15.52 63.39 15.56
C ALA A 208 -16.30 63.79 16.82
N LYS A 209 -15.75 64.82 17.45
CA LYS A 209 -16.00 65.38 18.78
C LYS A 209 -17.37 66.03 18.94
#